data_AF-A0A849S8D4-F1
#
_entry.id   AF-A0A849S8D4-F1
#
_cell.length_a   1.000
_cell.length_b   1.000
_cell.length_c   1.000
_cell.angle_alpha   90.00
_cell.angle_beta   90.00
_cell.angle_gamma   90.00
#
_symmetry.space_group_name_H-M   'P 1'
#
loop_
_entity.id
_entity.type
_entity.pdbx_description
1 polymer ?
#
loop_
_entity_poly.entity_id
_entity_poly.type
_entity_poly.pdbx_seq_one_letter_code
_entity_poly.pdbx_strand_id
1 'polypeptide(L)'
;MFRSLLSGFIAASLCANAFAQQANRLDCQGQFMQAQATVSGTRLFQATSAMGDGFVRFQGSISAGGVVGEINYQGYTNTSFPGIVRGPLGELAIGVLDNTDGRMIIYQGGAPSIWAPQAIGEFICNWQ
;
A
#
# COMPACT_ATOMS: atom_id res chain seq x y z
N MET A 1 -18.45 -8.48 65.78
CA MET A 1 -19.13 -8.84 64.52
C MET A 1 -19.57 -7.55 63.84
N PHE A 2 -18.87 -7.08 62.81
CA PHE A 2 -19.38 -6.05 61.88
C PHE A 2 -18.72 -6.29 60.52
N ARG A 3 -19.50 -6.83 59.59
CA ARG A 3 -19.17 -6.96 58.17
C ARG A 3 -19.62 -5.66 57.49
N SER A 4 -18.71 -4.94 56.83
CA SER A 4 -19.09 -3.84 55.93
C SER A 4 -18.46 -4.06 54.56
N LEU A 5 -19.27 -3.82 53.55
CA LEU A 5 -19.19 -4.33 52.18
C LEU A 5 -18.16 -3.56 51.35
N LEU A 6 -17.29 -4.31 50.67
CA LEU A 6 -16.45 -3.82 49.58
C LEU A 6 -17.31 -3.64 48.33
N SER A 7 -17.62 -2.40 47.96
CA SER A 7 -18.21 -2.06 46.68
C SER A 7 -17.12 -2.06 45.60
N GLY A 8 -17.01 -3.19 44.89
CA GLY A 8 -16.20 -3.31 43.69
C GLY A 8 -16.88 -2.62 42.51
N PHE A 9 -16.33 -1.49 42.06
CA PHE A 9 -16.66 -0.91 40.76
C PHE A 9 -15.93 -1.71 39.68
N ILE A 10 -16.67 -2.50 38.91
CA ILE A 10 -16.18 -3.09 37.66
C ILE A 10 -16.28 -2.01 36.59
N ALA A 11 -15.14 -1.39 36.26
CA ALA A 11 -15.03 -0.55 35.08
C ALA A 11 -15.02 -1.45 33.84
N ALA A 12 -16.13 -1.44 33.09
CA ALA A 12 -16.21 -2.09 31.79
C ALA A 12 -15.41 -1.25 30.78
N SER A 13 -14.16 -1.65 30.52
CA SER A 13 -13.39 -1.14 29.38
C SER A 13 -14.09 -1.55 28.09
N LEU A 14 -14.77 -0.60 27.46
CA LEU A 14 -15.23 -0.69 26.07
C LEU A 14 -13.99 -0.67 25.16
N CYS A 15 -13.40 -1.84 24.91
CA CYS A 15 -12.41 -2.00 23.86
C CYS A 15 -13.10 -1.77 22.52
N ALA A 16 -13.04 -0.54 22.01
CA ALA A 16 -13.34 -0.26 20.61
C ALA A 16 -12.39 -1.11 19.76
N ASN A 17 -12.94 -1.97 18.90
CA ASN A 17 -12.15 -2.71 17.92
C ASN A 17 -11.54 -1.71 16.94
N ALA A 18 -10.33 -1.24 17.24
CA ALA A 18 -9.52 -0.52 16.27
C ALA A 18 -9.22 -1.51 15.13
N PHE A 19 -9.75 -1.24 13.93
CA PHE A 19 -9.33 -2.00 12.75
C PHE A 19 -7.81 -1.90 12.64
N ALA A 20 -7.14 -3.05 12.71
CA ALA A 20 -5.68 -3.10 12.77
C ALA A 20 -5.09 -2.49 11.49
N GLN A 21 -4.31 -1.43 11.65
CA GLN A 21 -3.47 -0.92 10.58
C GLN A 21 -2.23 -1.81 10.48
N GLN A 22 -1.92 -2.25 9.27
CA GLN A 22 -0.74 -3.07 8.97
C GLN A 22 0.23 -2.24 8.14
N ALA A 23 1.51 -2.25 8.54
CA ALA A 23 2.59 -1.59 7.83
C ALA A 23 3.61 -2.65 7.42
N ASN A 24 3.78 -2.85 6.11
CA ASN A 24 4.72 -3.82 5.56
C ASN A 24 5.73 -3.10 4.68
N ARG A 25 6.99 -3.54 4.73
CA ARG A 25 7.97 -3.10 3.76
C ARG A 25 7.81 -3.92 2.49
N LEU A 26 7.98 -3.25 1.36
CA LEU A 26 7.86 -3.85 0.04
C LEU A 26 9.13 -3.55 -0.75
N ASP A 27 9.85 -4.59 -1.12
CA ASP A 27 11.01 -4.51 -2.01
C ASP A 27 10.70 -5.32 -3.29
N CYS A 28 10.68 -4.64 -4.43
CA CYS A 28 10.36 -5.22 -5.72
C CYS A 28 11.49 -5.05 -6.73
N GLN A 29 11.62 -6.04 -7.61
CA GLN A 29 12.56 -6.04 -8.73
C GLN A 29 11.82 -6.35 -10.02
N GLY A 30 12.20 -5.68 -11.10
CA GLY A 30 11.52 -5.84 -12.37
C GLY A 30 11.97 -4.84 -13.42
N GLN A 31 11.04 -4.39 -14.25
CA GLN A 31 11.31 -3.41 -15.29
C GLN A 31 10.39 -2.21 -15.17
N PHE A 32 10.89 -1.04 -15.57
CA PHE A 32 10.14 0.19 -15.70
C PHE A 32 10.59 0.94 -16.95
N MET A 33 9.65 1.23 -17.85
CA MET A 33 9.88 1.85 -19.16
C MET A 33 11.03 1.20 -19.93
N GLN A 34 11.03 -0.14 -19.98
CA GLN A 34 12.05 -0.98 -20.64
C GLN A 34 13.44 -0.96 -19.99
N ALA A 35 13.62 -0.30 -18.85
CA ALA A 35 14.86 -0.36 -18.07
C ALA A 35 14.72 -1.31 -16.87
N GLN A 36 15.81 -1.96 -16.47
CA GLN A 36 15.86 -2.68 -15.20
C GLN A 36 15.57 -1.71 -14.06
N ALA A 37 14.68 -2.11 -13.16
CA ALA A 37 14.19 -1.25 -12.10
C ALA A 37 14.00 -1.98 -10.76
N THR A 38 14.04 -1.19 -9.69
CA THR A 38 13.70 -1.62 -8.34
C THR A 38 12.71 -0.63 -7.73
N VAL A 39 11.78 -1.15 -6.93
CA VAL A 39 10.84 -0.35 -6.13
C VAL A 39 11.02 -0.75 -4.68
N SER A 40 11.20 0.22 -3.78
CA SER A 40 11.36 -0.05 -2.35
C SER A 40 10.56 0.99 -1.57
N GLY A 41 9.75 0.54 -0.62
CA GLY A 41 8.95 1.46 0.20
C GLY A 41 8.16 0.78 1.31
N THR A 42 7.26 1.55 1.91
CA THR A 42 6.34 1.08 2.94
C THR A 42 4.91 1.14 2.41
N ARG A 43 4.18 0.03 2.57
CA ARG A 43 2.75 -0.04 2.33
C ARG A 43 2.01 -0.05 3.66
N LEU A 44 1.06 0.86 3.80
CA LEU A 44 0.10 0.91 4.89
C LEU A 44 -1.22 0.36 4.38
N PHE A 45 -1.75 -0.66 5.07
CA PHE A 45 -3.08 -1.21 4.85
C PHE A 45 -3.95 -0.92 6.07
N GLN A 46 -5.11 -0.33 5.84
CA GLN A 46 -6.12 -0.10 6.86
C GLN A 46 -7.41 -0.80 6.45
N ALA A 47 -7.74 -1.89 7.14
CA ALA A 47 -8.97 -2.62 6.92
C ALA A 47 -10.20 -1.73 7.22
N THR A 48 -11.21 -1.80 6.35
CA THR A 48 -12.50 -1.11 6.50
C THR A 48 -13.68 -2.09 6.52
N SER A 49 -13.46 -3.35 6.16
CA SER A 49 -14.48 -4.40 6.21
C SER A 49 -13.93 -5.68 6.83
N ALA A 50 -14.81 -6.51 7.38
CA ALA A 50 -14.46 -7.85 7.89
C ALA A 50 -14.05 -8.82 6.76
N MET A 51 -14.30 -8.47 5.49
CA MET A 51 -13.94 -9.28 4.32
C MET A 51 -12.50 -9.03 3.84
N GLY A 52 -11.75 -8.14 4.49
CA GLY A 52 -10.38 -7.82 4.12
C GLY A 52 -10.27 -6.68 3.10
N ASP A 53 -11.36 -5.96 2.83
CA ASP A 53 -11.26 -4.72 2.07
C ASP A 53 -10.67 -3.60 2.93
N GLY A 54 -9.96 -2.68 2.29
CA GLY A 54 -9.39 -1.55 2.99
C GLY A 54 -8.78 -0.50 2.09
N PHE A 55 -8.26 0.53 2.74
CA PHE A 55 -7.43 1.53 2.09
C PHE A 55 -5.97 1.12 2.13
N VAL A 56 -5.32 1.28 0.98
CA VAL A 56 -3.90 1.07 0.79
C VAL A 56 -3.26 2.42 0.53
N ARG A 57 -2.10 2.66 1.16
CA ARG A 57 -1.20 3.75 0.82
C ARG A 57 0.21 3.20 0.72
N PHE A 58 0.93 3.58 -0.32
CA PHE A 58 2.34 3.27 -0.48
C PHE A 58 3.14 4.54 -0.65
N GLN A 59 4.31 4.55 -0.01
CA GLN A 59 5.31 5.60 -0.16
C GLN A 59 6.67 4.93 -0.26
N GLY A 60 7.41 5.27 -1.31
CA GLY A 60 8.69 4.65 -1.57
C GLY A 60 9.50 5.35 -2.65
N SER A 61 10.50 4.63 -3.14
CA SER A 61 11.37 5.05 -4.22
C SER A 61 11.35 4.02 -5.34
N ILE A 62 11.57 4.50 -6.55
CA ILE A 62 11.77 3.70 -7.75
C ILE A 62 13.13 4.09 -8.34
N SER A 63 13.97 3.09 -8.60
CA SER A 63 15.23 3.27 -9.31
C SER A 63 15.17 2.54 -10.64
N ALA A 64 15.39 3.24 -11.75
CA ALA A 64 15.38 2.66 -13.10
C ALA A 64 16.46 3.34 -13.95
N GLY A 65 17.28 2.54 -14.64
CA GLY A 65 18.32 3.08 -15.53
C GLY A 65 19.32 4.05 -14.85
N GLY A 66 19.58 3.87 -13.56
CA GLY A 66 20.47 4.75 -12.77
C GLY A 66 19.82 6.04 -12.26
N VAL A 67 18.55 6.29 -12.60
CA VAL A 67 17.77 7.41 -12.08
C VAL A 67 16.94 6.94 -10.89
N VAL A 68 16.88 7.74 -9.83
CA VAL A 68 16.03 7.48 -8.65
C VAL A 68 14.93 8.52 -8.61
N GLY A 69 13.71 8.07 -8.36
CA GLY A 69 12.53 8.89 -8.12
C GLY A 69 11.73 8.42 -6.92
N GLU A 70 10.79 9.23 -6.50
CA GLU A 70 9.76 8.88 -5.51
C GLU A 70 8.58 8.24 -6.20
N ILE A 71 7.95 7.27 -5.54
CA ILE A 71 6.70 6.66 -5.99
C ILE A 71 5.70 6.68 -4.84
N ASN A 72 4.50 7.19 -5.10
CA ASN A 72 3.42 7.22 -4.14
C ASN A 72 2.14 6.77 -4.83
N TYR A 73 1.37 5.89 -4.19
CA TYR A 73 0.03 5.53 -4.66
C TYR A 73 -0.89 5.27 -3.49
N GLN A 74 -2.19 5.43 -3.71
CA GLN A 74 -3.19 5.08 -2.70
C GLN A 74 -4.55 4.78 -3.31
N GLY A 75 -5.36 4.01 -2.61
CA GLY A 75 -6.75 3.76 -3.00
C GLY A 75 -7.36 2.60 -2.23
N TYR A 76 -8.51 2.12 -2.72
CA TYR A 76 -9.27 1.05 -2.08
C TYR A 76 -9.01 -0.29 -2.80
N THR A 77 -8.92 -1.39 -2.05
CA THR A 77 -8.45 -2.71 -2.53
C THR A 77 -9.25 -3.37 -3.66
N ASN A 78 -10.39 -2.80 -4.06
CA ASN A 78 -11.24 -3.34 -5.13
C ASN A 78 -10.91 -2.78 -6.54
N THR A 79 -9.91 -1.90 -6.65
CA THR A 79 -9.50 -1.27 -7.91
C THR A 79 -7.98 -1.05 -7.94
N SER A 80 -7.45 -0.64 -9.09
CA SER A 80 -6.09 -0.11 -9.18
C SER A 80 -5.91 1.16 -8.35
N PHE A 81 -4.71 1.36 -7.81
CA PHE A 81 -4.37 2.53 -7.01
C PHE A 81 -3.82 3.66 -7.90
N PRO A 82 -4.46 4.83 -7.97
CA PRO A 82 -3.84 6.01 -8.58
C PRO A 82 -2.57 6.41 -7.82
N GLY A 83 -1.56 6.81 -8.57
CA GLY A 83 -0.27 7.20 -8.02
C GLY A 83 0.49 8.18 -8.91
N ILE A 84 1.66 8.58 -8.40
CA ILE A 84 2.59 9.48 -9.06
C ILE A 84 4.00 8.93 -8.86
N VAL A 85 4.80 8.94 -9.93
CA VAL A 85 6.26 8.83 -9.88
C VAL A 85 6.84 10.22 -10.06
N ARG A 86 7.70 10.67 -9.15
CA ARG A 86 8.42 11.95 -9.25
C ARG A 86 9.90 11.67 -9.42
N GLY A 87 10.48 12.13 -10.52
CA GLY A 87 11.92 11.99 -10.77
C GLY A 87 12.53 13.26 -11.35
N PRO A 88 13.82 13.24 -11.69
CA PRO A 88 14.51 14.37 -12.29
C PRO A 88 13.92 14.84 -13.63
N LEU A 89 13.21 13.96 -14.33
CA LEU A 89 12.55 14.24 -15.62
C LEU A 89 11.14 14.82 -15.46
N GLY A 90 10.63 14.94 -14.24
CA GLY A 90 9.29 15.46 -13.93
C GLY A 90 8.40 14.47 -13.18
N GLU A 91 7.10 14.75 -13.17
CA GLU A 91 6.09 13.90 -12.56
C GLU A 91 5.34 13.08 -13.62
N LEU A 92 5.11 11.80 -13.33
CA LEU A 92 4.34 10.89 -14.15
C LEU A 92 3.17 10.34 -13.34
N ALA A 93 1.95 10.61 -13.81
CA ALA A 93 0.75 9.98 -13.25
C ALA A 93 0.66 8.51 -13.68
N ILE A 94 0.45 7.63 -12.72
CA ILE A 94 0.44 6.18 -12.89
C ILE A 94 -0.79 5.54 -12.24
N GLY A 95 -1.16 4.37 -12.73
CA GLY A 95 -2.02 3.43 -12.02
C GLY A 95 -1.21 2.22 -11.58
N VAL A 96 -1.50 1.71 -10.38
CA VAL A 96 -0.79 0.57 -9.78
C VAL A 96 -1.76 -0.55 -9.47
N LEU A 97 -1.50 -1.72 -10.05
CA LEU A 97 -2.08 -2.98 -9.60
C LEU A 97 -1.07 -3.63 -8.67
N ASP A 98 -1.24 -3.42 -7.37
CA ASP A 98 -0.41 -4.00 -6.31
C ASP A 98 -1.22 -5.13 -5.66
N ASN A 99 -0.92 -6.38 -6.08
CA ASN A 99 -1.54 -7.54 -5.48
C ASN A 99 -0.68 -8.08 -4.33
N THR A 100 -1.34 -8.62 -3.31
CA THR A 100 -0.65 -9.22 -2.15
C THR A 100 0.14 -10.47 -2.53
N ASP A 101 -0.10 -11.04 -3.72
CA ASP A 101 0.61 -12.21 -4.24
C ASP A 101 2.04 -11.91 -4.73
N GLY A 102 2.55 -10.70 -4.47
CA GLY A 102 3.94 -10.34 -4.75
C GLY A 102 4.16 -9.90 -6.20
N ARG A 103 3.14 -9.36 -6.87
CA ARG A 103 3.30 -8.74 -8.18
C ARG A 103 2.75 -7.31 -8.18
N MET A 104 3.57 -6.39 -8.68
CA MET A 104 3.20 -5.00 -8.91
C MET A 104 3.24 -4.71 -10.42
N ILE A 105 2.15 -4.18 -10.96
CA ILE A 105 2.09 -3.68 -12.34
C ILE A 105 1.82 -2.19 -12.28
N ILE A 106 2.65 -1.41 -12.97
CA ILE A 106 2.50 0.03 -13.13
C ILE A 106 2.11 0.30 -14.58
N TYR A 107 1.07 1.08 -14.81
CA TYR A 107 0.68 1.51 -16.16
C TYR A 107 0.54 3.03 -16.22
N GLN A 108 0.63 3.58 -17.43
CA GLN A 108 0.55 5.03 -17.63
C GLN A 108 -0.90 5.52 -17.47
N GLY A 109 -1.07 6.62 -16.74
CA GLY A 109 -2.36 7.23 -16.46
C GLY A 109 -2.95 6.77 -15.13
N GLY A 110 -3.38 7.73 -14.30
CA GLY A 110 -3.94 7.46 -12.96
C GLY A 110 -5.40 7.04 -12.95
N ALA A 111 -5.99 6.70 -14.11
CA ALA A 111 -7.37 6.29 -14.19
C ALA A 111 -7.53 4.86 -13.62
N PRO A 112 -8.50 4.63 -12.71
CA PRO A 112 -8.73 3.30 -12.18
C PRO A 112 -9.10 2.31 -13.29
N SER A 113 -8.41 1.18 -13.36
CA SER A 113 -8.67 0.12 -14.33
C SER A 113 -8.42 -1.25 -13.72
N ILE A 114 -9.28 -2.21 -14.02
CA ILE A 114 -9.11 -3.62 -13.63
C ILE A 114 -8.11 -4.37 -14.53
N TRP A 115 -7.71 -3.75 -15.64
CA TRP A 115 -6.69 -4.23 -16.57
C TRP A 115 -5.58 -3.19 -16.69
N ALA A 116 -4.32 -3.60 -16.92
CA ALA A 116 -3.25 -2.66 -17.25
C ALA A 116 -3.18 -2.50 -18.79
N PRO A 117 -3.86 -1.50 -19.39
CA PRO A 117 -3.95 -1.39 -20.85
C PRO A 117 -2.58 -1.12 -21.51
N GLN A 118 -1.65 -0.52 -20.78
CA GLN A 118 -0.29 -0.20 -21.21
C GLN A 118 0.65 -0.27 -20.01
N ALA A 119 1.02 -1.49 -19.60
CA ALA A 119 1.99 -1.68 -18.53
C ALA A 119 3.31 -1.02 -18.92
N ILE A 120 3.74 -0.06 -18.10
CA ILE A 120 5.05 0.59 -18.19
C ILE A 120 6.01 0.03 -17.16
N GLY A 121 5.53 -0.77 -16.20
CA GLY A 121 6.41 -1.52 -15.31
C GLY A 121 5.75 -2.78 -14.76
N GLU A 122 6.58 -3.80 -14.57
CA GLU A 122 6.19 -5.10 -14.03
C GLU A 122 7.26 -5.54 -13.05
N PHE A 123 6.85 -5.88 -11.83
CA PHE A 123 7.76 -6.21 -10.75
C PHE A 123 7.29 -7.42 -9.96
N ILE A 124 8.28 -8.18 -9.49
CA ILE A 124 8.11 -9.22 -8.47
C ILE A 124 8.53 -8.62 -7.14
N CYS A 125 7.65 -8.72 -6.15
CA CYS A 125 7.76 -8.06 -4.86
C CYS A 125 7.88 -9.07 -3.72
N ASN A 126 8.72 -8.74 -2.75
CA ASN A 126 8.84 -9.45 -1.48
C ASN A 126 8.33 -8.56 -0.35
N TRP A 127 7.41 -9.10 0.45
CA TRP A 127 6.92 -8.47 1.66
C TRP A 127 7.86 -8.78 2.82
N GLN A 128 8.21 -7.74 3.60
CA GLN A 128 9.01 -7.83 4.82
C GLN A 128 8.26 -7.24 6.01
#